data_AF-A0A8T9Z8V6-F1
#
_entry.id   AF-A0A8T9Z8V6-F1
#
_cell.length_a   1.000
_cell.length_b   1.000
_cell.length_c   1.000
_cell.angle_alpha   90.00
_cell.angle_beta   90.00
_cell.angle_gamma   90.00
#
_symmetry.space_group_name_H-M   'P 1'
#
loop_
_entity.id
_entity.type
_entity.pdbx_description
1 polymer ?
#
loop_
_entity_poly.entity_id
_entity_poly.type
_entity_poly.pdbx_seq_one_letter_code
_entity_poly.pdbx_strand_id
1 'polypeptide(L)'
;MEDNVVGYFKQVERYDYIIIDLDKKFFYMEVVQLETNITSLKISLNLDKDETIIAGNVKQYDPSRLEPLIQNFKQTAQTCLAHNLRSPEELFTFWKEN
;
A
#
# COMPACT_ATOMS: atom_id res chain seq x y z
N MET A 1 20.30 24.78 -22.64
CA MET A 1 20.23 24.37 -21.23
C MET A 1 20.39 22.87 -21.25
N GLU A 2 21.42 22.33 -20.60
CA GLU A 2 21.57 20.89 -20.45
C GLU A 2 20.38 20.37 -19.64
N ASP A 3 19.62 19.45 -20.22
CA ASP A 3 18.62 18.69 -19.50
C ASP A 3 19.36 17.83 -18.46
N ASN A 4 19.46 18.35 -17.25
CA ASN A 4 19.83 17.58 -16.07
C ASN A 4 18.76 16.52 -15.86
N VAL A 5 18.90 15.37 -16.54
CA VAL A 5 18.06 14.19 -16.34
C VAL A 5 18.26 13.74 -14.89
N VAL A 6 17.31 14.13 -14.04
CA VAL A 6 17.06 13.52 -12.74
C VAL A 6 17.05 12.01 -12.97
N GLY A 7 17.94 11.29 -12.27
CA GLY A 7 18.30 9.91 -12.57
C GLY A 7 17.10 9.03 -12.92
N TYR A 8 17.27 8.20 -13.96
CA TYR A 8 16.26 7.25 -14.41
C TYR A 8 15.94 6.25 -13.29
N PHE A 9 14.88 6.51 -12.52
CA PHE A 9 14.36 5.56 -11.55
C PHE A 9 13.62 4.48 -12.32
N LYS A 10 14.29 3.37 -12.61
CA LYS A 10 13.63 2.18 -13.14
C LYS A 10 12.71 1.63 -12.05
N GLN A 11 11.41 1.62 -12.32
CA GLN A 11 10.47 0.93 -11.46
C GLN A 11 10.82 -0.57 -11.45
N VAL A 12 11.01 -1.14 -10.25
CA VAL A 12 11.36 -2.56 -10.06
C VAL A 12 10.24 -3.35 -9.40
N GLU A 13 9.33 -2.67 -8.70
CA GLU A 13 8.21 -3.27 -7.99
C GLU A 13 6.91 -2.48 -8.24
N ARG A 14 5.76 -3.14 -8.08
CA ARG A 14 4.43 -2.52 -8.09
C ARG A 14 3.54 -3.09 -7.00
N TYR A 15 2.53 -2.33 -6.61
CA TYR A 15 1.40 -2.88 -5.89
C TYR A 15 0.49 -3.61 -6.89
N ASP A 16 0.23 -4.90 -6.66
CA ASP A 16 -0.47 -5.75 -7.64
C ASP A 16 -1.89 -6.10 -7.19
N TYR A 17 -2.06 -6.33 -5.90
CA TYR A 17 -3.34 -6.74 -5.34
C TYR A 17 -3.63 -5.92 -4.09
N ILE A 18 -4.80 -5.28 -4.04
CA ILE A 18 -5.31 -4.56 -2.88
C ILE A 18 -6.71 -5.10 -2.59
N ILE A 19 -6.92 -5.61 -1.38
CA ILE A 19 -8.25 -6.03 -0.90
C ILE A 19 -8.69 -5.05 0.18
N ILE A 20 -9.95 -4.64 0.09
CA ILE A 20 -10.66 -3.86 1.09
C ILE A 20 -11.92 -4.65 1.45
N ASP A 21 -11.93 -5.27 2.63
CA ASP A 21 -13.11 -5.90 3.22
C ASP A 21 -13.56 -5.04 4.41
N LEU A 22 -14.48 -4.10 4.13
CA LEU A 22 -14.97 -3.16 5.15
C LEU A 22 -15.77 -3.88 6.26
N ASP A 23 -16.50 -4.95 5.92
CA ASP A 23 -17.32 -5.69 6.87
C ASP A 23 -16.44 -6.41 7.91
N LYS A 24 -15.30 -6.96 7.47
CA LYS A 24 -14.29 -7.57 8.37
C LYS A 24 -13.22 -6.59 8.85
N LYS A 25 -13.32 -5.31 8.48
CA LYS A 25 -12.30 -4.27 8.71
C LYS A 25 -10.89 -4.75 8.38
N PHE A 26 -10.78 -5.49 7.28
CA PHE A 26 -9.56 -6.15 6.85
C PHE A 26 -9.06 -5.55 5.54
N PHE A 27 -7.78 -5.22 5.52
CA PHE A 27 -7.12 -4.64 4.37
C PHE A 27 -5.87 -5.44 4.05
N TYR A 28 -5.62 -5.64 2.77
CA TYR A 28 -4.49 -6.44 2.30
C TYR A 28 -3.86 -5.81 1.09
N MET A 29 -2.54 -5.87 1.00
CA MET A 29 -1.82 -5.48 -0.20
C MET A 29 -0.63 -6.39 -0.48
N GLU A 30 -0.35 -6.62 -1.77
CA GLU A 30 0.84 -7.29 -2.25
C GLU A 30 1.75 -6.32 -3.03
N VAL A 31 3.05 -6.39 -2.73
CA VAL A 31 4.12 -5.81 -3.53
C VAL A 31 4.75 -6.91 -4.35
N VAL A 32 4.77 -6.77 -5.67
CA VAL A 32 5.33 -7.74 -6.60
C VAL A 32 6.51 -7.16 -7.36
N GLN A 33 7.49 -8.01 -7.65
CA GLN A 33 8.59 -7.66 -8.54
C GLN A 33 8.11 -7.64 -9.99
N LEU A 34 8.41 -6.58 -10.73
CA LEU A 34 7.96 -6.42 -12.12
C LEU A 34 8.56 -7.45 -13.07
N GLU A 35 9.82 -7.82 -12.85
CA GLU A 35 10.56 -8.73 -13.75
C GLU A 35 10.11 -10.19 -13.60
N THR A 36 9.86 -10.63 -12.38
CA THR A 36 9.58 -12.04 -12.06
C THR A 36 8.10 -12.32 -11.75
N ASN A 37 7.31 -11.26 -11.49
CA ASN A 37 5.94 -11.32 -11.01
C ASN A 37 5.78 -12.11 -9.70
N ILE A 38 6.86 -12.22 -8.91
CA ILE A 38 6.87 -12.85 -7.58
C ILE A 38 6.51 -11.81 -6.53
N THR A 39 5.65 -12.18 -5.57
CA THR A 39 5.32 -11.32 -4.42
C THR A 39 6.54 -11.15 -3.50
N SER A 40 7.05 -9.92 -3.44
CA SER A 40 8.11 -9.47 -2.54
C SER A 40 7.61 -9.28 -1.11
N LEU A 41 6.44 -8.66 -0.94
CA LEU A 41 5.90 -8.26 0.35
C LEU A 41 4.39 -8.43 0.38
N LYS A 42 3.87 -8.88 1.52
CA LYS A 42 2.44 -8.95 1.81
C LYS A 42 2.20 -8.17 3.10
N ILE A 43 1.31 -7.20 3.07
CA ILE A 43 0.92 -6.41 4.24
C ILE A 43 -0.57 -6.64 4.48
N SER A 44 -0.91 -7.10 5.68
CA SER A 44 -2.29 -7.32 6.10
C SER A 44 -2.57 -6.45 7.32
N LEU A 45 -3.71 -5.75 7.32
CA LEU A 45 -4.21 -4.97 8.44
C LEU A 45 -5.53 -5.58 8.89
N ASN A 46 -5.62 -5.94 10.17
CA ASN A 46 -6.88 -6.24 10.83
C ASN A 46 -7.15 -5.12 11.83
N LEU A 47 -8.06 -4.21 11.47
CA LEU A 47 -8.33 -3.03 12.27
C LEU A 47 -9.19 -3.31 13.50
N ASP A 48 -9.96 -4.41 13.52
CA ASP A 48 -10.69 -4.83 14.73
C ASP A 48 -9.76 -5.29 15.84
N LYS A 49 -8.62 -5.91 15.48
CA LYS A 49 -7.63 -6.42 16.42
C LYS A 49 -6.42 -5.50 16.61
N ASP A 50 -6.39 -4.35 15.92
CA ASP A 50 -5.20 -3.50 15.76
C ASP A 50 -3.93 -4.32 15.39
N GLU A 51 -4.11 -5.30 14.51
CA GLU A 51 -3.04 -6.22 14.12
C GLU A 51 -2.51 -5.85 12.73
N THR A 52 -1.19 -5.88 12.59
CA THR A 52 -0.50 -5.69 11.31
C THR A 52 0.45 -6.84 11.08
N ILE A 53 0.23 -7.59 10.00
CA ILE A 53 1.06 -8.72 9.61
C ILE A 53 1.82 -8.33 8.34
N ILE A 54 3.14 -8.46 8.41
CA ILE A 54 4.03 -8.23 7.28
C ILE A 54 4.74 -9.54 6.98
N ALA A 55 4.61 -10.04 5.75
CA ALA A 55 5.21 -11.28 5.30
C ALA A 55 5.95 -11.09 3.98
N GLY A 56 6.85 -12.02 3.65
CA GLY A 56 7.70 -11.95 2.46
C GLY A 56 9.14 -11.53 2.79
N ASN A 57 9.81 -10.90 1.84
CA ASN A 57 11.21 -10.50 1.96
C ASN A 57 11.38 -9.17 2.71
N VAL A 58 10.83 -9.07 3.93
CA VAL A 58 10.80 -7.83 4.73
C VAL A 58 12.19 -7.21 4.91
N LYS A 59 13.22 -8.06 5.05
CA LYS A 59 14.62 -7.64 5.26
C LYS A 59 15.21 -6.85 4.09
N GLN A 60 14.63 -6.93 2.89
CA GLN A 60 15.09 -6.16 1.73
C GLN A 60 14.68 -4.68 1.79
N TYR A 61 13.71 -4.34 2.65
CA TYR A 61 13.19 -2.99 2.78
C TYR A 61 13.85 -2.26 3.94
N ASP A 62 14.20 -1.00 3.71
CA ASP A 62 14.64 -0.08 4.75
C ASP A 62 13.50 0.15 5.76
N PRO A 63 13.68 -0.17 7.05
CA PRO A 63 12.66 0.04 8.08
C PRO A 63 12.14 1.49 8.13
N SER A 64 13.02 2.47 7.90
CA SER A 64 12.67 3.90 7.92
C SER A 64 11.71 4.30 6.79
N ARG A 65 11.59 3.47 5.75
CA ARG A 65 10.67 3.67 4.62
C ARG A 65 9.45 2.76 4.72
N LEU A 66 9.63 1.55 5.24
CA LEU A 66 8.56 0.57 5.43
C LEU A 66 7.57 1.02 6.51
N GLU A 67 8.04 1.60 7.60
CA GLU A 67 7.16 2.03 8.69
C GLU A 67 6.20 3.16 8.26
N PRO A 68 6.66 4.26 7.61
CA PRO A 68 5.75 5.24 7.02
C PRO A 68 4.75 4.66 6.01
N LEU A 69 5.18 3.67 5.20
CA LEU A 69 4.27 2.99 4.26
C LEU A 69 3.12 2.31 5.01
N ILE A 70 3.42 1.58 6.08
CA ILE A 70 2.42 0.88 6.90
C ILE A 70 1.48 1.88 7.58
N GLN A 71 2.01 2.98 8.12
CA GLN A 71 1.18 4.00 8.76
C GLN A 71 0.24 4.68 7.75
N ASN A 72 0.74 5.01 6.56
CA ASN A 72 -0.10 5.55 5.49
C ASN A 72 -1.17 4.55 5.04
N PHE A 73 -0.84 3.26 5.01
CA PHE A 73 -1.80 2.21 4.67
C PHE A 73 -2.88 2.07 5.75
N LYS A 74 -2.52 2.12 7.04
CA LYS A 74 -3.47 2.16 8.16
C LYS A 74 -4.40 3.37 8.07
N GLN A 75 -3.84 4.57 7.83
CA GLN A 75 -4.63 5.79 7.69
C GLN A 75 -5.61 5.69 6.51
N THR A 76 -5.14 5.17 5.37
CA THR A 76 -5.99 4.95 4.20
C THR A 76 -7.14 3.99 4.53
N ALA A 77 -6.83 2.88 5.20
CA ALA A 77 -7.83 1.90 5.61
C ALA A 77 -8.88 2.48 6.59
N GLN A 78 -8.44 3.31 7.54
CA GLN A 78 -9.33 4.04 8.45
C GLN A 78 -10.22 5.04 7.71
N THR A 79 -9.68 5.78 6.74
CA THR A 79 -10.46 6.68 5.89
C THR A 79 -11.52 5.90 5.10
N CYS A 80 -11.16 4.76 4.49
CA CYS A 80 -12.11 3.92 3.79
C CYS A 80 -13.24 3.44 4.70
N LEU A 81 -12.94 3.04 5.94
CA LEU A 81 -13.97 2.65 6.90
C LEU A 81 -14.87 3.81 7.34
N ALA A 82 -14.27 4.96 7.68
CA ALA A 82 -15.00 6.12 8.18
C ALA A 82 -16.00 6.68 7.15
N HIS A 83 -15.67 6.55 5.86
CA HIS A 83 -16.46 7.08 4.76
C HIS A 83 -17.12 6.00 3.89
N ASN A 84 -17.05 4.73 4.31
CA ASN A 84 -17.58 3.57 3.57
C ASN A 84 -17.12 3.53 2.10
N LEU A 85 -15.83 3.80 1.86
CA LEU A 85 -15.21 3.80 0.53
C LEU A 85 -14.81 2.37 0.16
N ARG A 86 -15.45 1.84 -0.88
CA ARG A 86 -15.40 0.43 -1.30
C ARG A 86 -14.55 0.19 -2.53
N SER A 87 -14.07 1.25 -3.18
CA SER A 87 -13.20 1.13 -4.34
C SER A 87 -12.09 2.18 -4.35
N PRO A 88 -11.00 1.95 -5.11
CA PRO A 88 -9.99 2.96 -5.34
C PRO A 88 -10.57 4.25 -5.94
N GLU A 89 -11.55 4.15 -6.85
CA GLU A 89 -12.18 5.32 -7.48
C GLU A 89 -12.91 6.19 -6.45
N GLU A 90 -13.66 5.58 -5.52
CA GLU A 90 -14.31 6.29 -4.42
C GLU A 90 -13.28 6.97 -3.51
N LEU A 91 -12.18 6.27 -3.18
CA LEU A 91 -11.09 6.81 -2.38
C LEU A 91 -10.40 8.00 -3.07
N PHE A 92 -10.07 7.88 -4.35
CA PHE A 92 -9.44 8.96 -5.11
C PHE A 92 -10.37 10.15 -5.31
N THR A 93 -11.68 9.91 -5.45
CA THR A 93 -12.67 10.99 -5.53
C THR A 93 -12.74 11.72 -4.20
N PHE A 94 -12.82 10.99 -3.09
CA PHE A 94 -12.83 11.56 -1.74
C PHE A 94 -11.60 12.44 -1.46
N TRP A 95 -10.39 12.00 -1.85
CA TRP A 95 -9.16 12.79 -1.69
C TRP A 95 -9.02 13.99 -2.63
N LYS A 96 -9.77 14.05 -3.73
CA LYS A 96 -9.77 15.25 -4.60
C LYS A 96 -10.66 16.36 -4.04
N GLU A 97 -11.66 15.97 -3.24
CA GLU A 97 -12.66 16.86 -2.67
C GLU A 97 -12.27 17.40 -1.28
N ASN A 98 -11.23 16.84 -0.64
CA ASN A 98 -10.74 17.18 0.69
C ASN A 98 -9.24 17.43 0.69
#